data_AF-A0A8I1A4X7-F1
#
_entry.id   AF-A0A8I1A4X7-F1
#
_cell.length_a   1.000
_cell.length_b   1.000
_cell.length_c   1.000
_cell.angle_alpha   90.00
_cell.angle_beta   90.00
_cell.angle_gamma   90.00
#
_symmetry.space_group_name_H-M   'P 1'
#
loop_
_entity.id
_entity.type
_entity.pdbx_description
1 polymer ?
#
loop_
_entity_poly.entity_id
_entity_poly.type
_entity_poly.pdbx_seq_one_letter_code
_entity_poly.pdbx_strand_id
1 'polypeptide(L)'
;MKECVPVKTFESLFAELTERAATRPEGSGTVAALDAGVHAQGKKVIEEAGEVWIAAEYQSDEQLAEEISQLLYWTQVLMVGRGLTLEDVYRHL
;
A
#
# COMPACT_ATOMS: atom_id res chain seq x y z
N MET A 1 25.61 18.24 1.82
CA MET A 1 24.86 17.34 2.73
C MET A 1 23.71 16.76 1.94
N LYS A 2 23.63 15.43 1.77
CA LYS A 2 22.40 14.79 1.30
C LYS A 2 21.37 15.01 2.41
N GLU A 3 20.27 15.70 2.12
CA GLU A 3 19.12 15.71 3.01
C GLU A 3 18.71 14.25 3.25
N CYS A 4 18.68 13.84 4.52
CA CYS A 4 18.16 12.53 4.89
C CYS A 4 16.65 12.63 4.74
N VAL A 5 16.12 12.15 3.61
CA VAL A 5 14.68 12.03 3.42
C VAL A 5 14.15 11.18 4.58
N PRO A 6 13.19 11.66 5.37
CA PRO A 6 12.66 10.87 6.47
C PRO A 6 12.16 9.53 5.94
N VAL A 7 12.67 8.43 6.51
CA VAL A 7 12.28 7.07 6.13
C VAL A 7 10.79 6.91 6.41
N LYS A 8 10.05 6.46 5.40
CA LYS A 8 8.62 6.18 5.52
C LYS A 8 8.44 4.89 6.34
N THR A 9 7.63 4.93 7.39
CA THR A 9 7.25 3.75 8.17
C THR A 9 5.92 3.20 7.65
N PHE A 10 5.55 2.00 8.10
CA PHE A 10 4.25 1.43 7.77
C PHE A 10 3.11 2.33 8.27
N GLU A 11 3.25 2.90 9.46
CA GLU A 11 2.31 3.83 10.08
C GLU A 11 2.24 5.15 9.33
N SER A 12 3.38 5.72 8.90
CA SER A 12 3.36 7.00 8.19
C SER A 12 2.78 6.88 6.78
N LEU A 13 2.95 5.74 6.11
CA LEU A 13 2.18 5.43 4.89
C LEU A 13 0.69 5.37 5.18
N PHE A 14 0.27 4.65 6.23
CA PHE A 14 -1.14 4.48 6.54
C PHE A 14 -1.82 5.81 6.88
N ALA A 15 -1.13 6.66 7.65
CA ALA A 15 -1.57 8.01 7.96
C ALA A 15 -1.77 8.86 6.68
N GLU A 16 -0.80 8.82 5.76
CA GLU A 16 -0.89 9.53 4.47
C GLU A 16 -2.07 9.04 3.61
N LEU A 17 -2.29 7.73 3.53
CA LEU A 17 -3.40 7.16 2.76
C LEU A 17 -4.76 7.52 3.39
N THR A 18 -4.84 7.50 4.72
CA THR A 18 -6.04 7.92 5.46
C THR A 18 -6.32 9.41 5.26
N GLU A 19 -5.30 10.26 5.29
CA GLU A 19 -5.43 11.68 5.00
C GLU A 19 -5.91 11.93 3.57
N ARG A 20 -5.35 11.22 2.58
CA ARG A 20 -5.81 11.31 1.18
C ARG A 20 -7.26 10.86 1.02
N ALA A 21 -7.66 9.81 1.72
CA ALA A 21 -9.05 9.36 1.72
C ALA A 21 -10.01 10.44 2.27
N ALA A 22 -9.59 11.19 3.30
CA ALA A 22 -10.37 12.24 3.92
C ALA A 22 -10.39 13.55 3.11
N THR A 23 -9.22 14.00 2.65
CA THR A 23 -9.03 15.29 1.96
C THR A 23 -9.32 15.23 0.47
N ARG A 24 -9.29 14.03 -0.11
CA ARG A 24 -9.59 13.73 -1.53
C ARG A 24 -8.91 14.69 -2.52
N PRO A 25 -7.57 14.83 -2.50
CA PRO A 25 -6.87 15.76 -3.38
C PRO A 25 -7.05 15.36 -4.85
N GLU A 26 -7.24 16.37 -5.71
CA GLU A 26 -7.42 16.17 -7.15
C GLU A 26 -6.21 15.44 -7.76
N GLY A 27 -6.48 14.49 -8.67
CA GLY A 27 -5.43 13.69 -9.31
C GLY A 27 -4.79 12.61 -8.44
N SER A 28 -5.28 12.38 -7.22
CA SER A 28 -4.74 11.33 -6.35
C SER A 28 -5.07 9.93 -6.85
N GLY A 29 -4.03 9.15 -7.17
CA GLY A 29 -4.16 7.73 -7.50
C GLY A 29 -4.77 6.90 -6.35
N THR A 30 -4.50 7.28 -5.09
CA THR A 30 -5.12 6.65 -3.92
C THR A 30 -6.62 6.88 -3.87
N VAL A 31 -7.08 8.10 -4.17
CA VAL A 31 -8.52 8.41 -4.21
C VAL A 31 -9.19 7.60 -5.33
N ALA A 32 -8.59 7.54 -6.52
CA ALA A 32 -9.12 6.74 -7.61
C ALA A 32 -9.18 5.24 -7.26
N ALA A 33 -8.16 4.71 -6.58
CA ALA A 33 -8.12 3.34 -6.10
C ALA A 33 -9.20 3.03 -5.04
N LEU A 34 -9.47 4.00 -4.15
CA LEU A 34 -10.55 3.89 -3.17
C LEU A 34 -11.92 3.88 -3.86
N ASP A 35 -12.14 4.78 -4.80
CA ASP A 35 -13.39 4.90 -5.56
C ASP A 35 -13.66 3.70 -6.48
N ALA A 36 -12.61 3.01 -6.93
CA ALA A 36 -12.73 1.76 -7.71
C ALA A 36 -13.33 0.60 -6.91
N GLY A 37 -13.35 0.70 -5.57
CA GLY A 37 -14.02 -0.23 -4.67
C GLY A 37 -13.26 -1.52 -4.37
N VAL A 38 -13.79 -2.27 -3.40
CA VAL A 38 -13.12 -3.44 -2.79
C VAL A 38 -12.72 -4.52 -3.79
N HIS A 39 -13.50 -4.73 -4.86
CA HIS A 39 -13.19 -5.74 -5.87
C HIS A 39 -11.93 -5.41 -6.66
N ALA A 40 -11.76 -4.14 -7.05
CA ALA A 40 -10.56 -3.68 -7.76
C ALA A 40 -9.33 -3.72 -6.84
N GLN A 41 -9.48 -3.26 -5.59
CA GLN A 41 -8.43 -3.30 -4.58
C GLN A 41 -7.96 -4.73 -4.29
N GLY A 42 -8.90 -5.67 -4.10
CA GLY A 42 -8.57 -7.08 -3.87
C GLY A 42 -7.88 -7.75 -5.06
N LYS A 43 -8.27 -7.40 -6.29
CA LYS A 43 -7.54 -7.86 -7.49
C LYS A 43 -6.08 -7.41 -7.48
N LYS A 44 -5.84 -6.14 -7.17
CA LYS A 44 -4.47 -5.61 -7.07
C LYS A 44 -3.67 -6.30 -5.98
N VAL A 45 -4.23 -6.54 -4.79
CA VAL A 45 -3.53 -7.31 -3.74
C VAL A 45 -3.09 -8.70 -4.23
N ILE A 46 -3.94 -9.41 -4.99
CA ILE A 46 -3.58 -10.72 -5.56
C ILE A 46 -2.54 -10.61 -6.68
N GLU A 47 -2.64 -9.58 -7.52
CA GLU A 47 -1.66 -9.29 -8.59
C GLU A 47 -0.26 -9.07 -7.99
N GLU A 48 -0.14 -8.15 -7.04
CA GLU A 48 1.14 -7.85 -6.38
C GLU A 48 1.68 -9.06 -5.60
N ALA A 49 0.82 -9.88 -4.99
CA ALA A 49 1.26 -11.10 -4.31
C ALA A 49 1.89 -12.11 -5.29
N GLY A 50 1.36 -12.20 -6.51
CA GLY A 50 1.96 -13.00 -7.58
C GLY A 50 3.29 -12.41 -8.05
N GLU A 51 3.36 -11.09 -8.21
CA GLU A 51 4.58 -10.38 -8.63
C GLU A 51 5.69 -10.49 -7.58
N VAL A 52 5.37 -10.35 -6.28
CA VAL A 52 6.31 -10.60 -5.18
C VAL A 52 6.89 -12.02 -5.26
N TRP A 53 6.05 -13.03 -5.50
CA TRP A 53 6.55 -14.41 -5.63
C TRP A 53 7.48 -14.56 -6.84
N ILE A 54 7.09 -14.04 -8.00
CA ILE A 54 7.90 -14.08 -9.22
C ILE A 54 9.23 -13.36 -9.00
N ALA A 55 9.22 -12.18 -8.39
CA ALA A 55 10.41 -11.40 -8.11
C ALA A 55 11.35 -12.12 -7.13
N ALA A 56 10.79 -12.76 -6.11
CA ALA A 56 11.57 -13.50 -5.11
C ALA A 56 12.32 -14.70 -5.71
N GLU A 57 11.76 -15.35 -6.74
CA GLU A 57 12.36 -16.52 -7.40
C GLU A 57 13.32 -16.12 -8.53
N TYR A 58 13.04 -15.02 -9.24
CA TYR A 58 13.62 -14.79 -10.57
C TYR A 58 14.22 -13.40 -10.80
N GLN A 59 14.16 -12.48 -9.84
CA GLN A 59 14.57 -11.09 -10.04
C GLN A 59 15.57 -10.63 -8.98
N SER A 60 16.03 -9.37 -9.09
CA SER A 60 16.95 -8.78 -8.13
C SER A 60 16.26 -8.37 -6.82
N ASP A 61 17.04 -8.19 -5.75
CA ASP A 61 16.55 -7.64 -4.48
C ASP A 61 15.87 -6.27 -4.64
N GLU A 62 16.32 -5.46 -5.60
CA GLU A 62 15.71 -4.16 -5.90
C GLU A 62 14.29 -4.32 -6.46
N GLN A 63 14.10 -5.24 -7.40
CA GLN A 63 12.79 -5.53 -7.97
C GLN A 63 11.86 -6.19 -6.95
N LEU A 64 12.39 -7.14 -6.15
CA LEU A 64 11.61 -7.73 -5.06
C LEU A 64 11.16 -6.67 -4.04
N ALA A 65 12.04 -5.73 -3.68
CA ALA A 65 11.68 -4.64 -2.79
C ALA A 65 10.60 -3.72 -3.39
N GLU A 66 10.65 -3.48 -4.70
CA GLU A 66 9.61 -2.75 -5.44
C GLU A 66 8.26 -3.44 -5.31
N GLU A 67 8.16 -4.74 -5.63
CA GLU A 67 6.87 -5.47 -5.55
C GLU A 67 6.34 -5.59 -4.12
N ILE A 68 7.22 -5.81 -3.14
CA ILE A 68 6.82 -5.80 -1.72
C ILE A 68 6.25 -4.42 -1.36
N SER A 69 6.85 -3.33 -1.85
CA SER A 69 6.35 -1.98 -1.57
C SER A 69 4.94 -1.75 -2.14
N GLN A 70 4.67 -2.27 -3.34
CA GLN A 70 3.36 -2.19 -4.00
C GLN A 70 2.32 -3.04 -3.26
N LEU A 71 2.69 -4.25 -2.84
CA LEU A 71 1.82 -5.12 -2.02
C LEU A 71 1.44 -4.45 -0.70
N LEU A 72 2.40 -3.83 0.01
CA LEU A 72 2.13 -3.11 1.26
C LEU A 72 1.21 -1.91 1.01
N TYR A 73 1.41 -1.17 -0.08
CA TYR A 73 0.51 -0.08 -0.48
C TYR A 73 -0.92 -0.57 -0.71
N TRP A 74 -1.13 -1.59 -1.55
CA TRP A 74 -2.47 -2.09 -1.87
C TRP A 74 -3.16 -2.73 -0.68
N THR A 75 -2.41 -3.37 0.21
CA THR A 75 -2.92 -3.87 1.49
C THR A 75 -3.49 -2.73 2.33
N GLN A 76 -2.74 -1.63 2.48
CA GLN A 76 -3.22 -0.47 3.26
C GLN A 76 -4.38 0.28 2.56
N VAL A 77 -4.38 0.38 1.22
CA VAL A 77 -5.54 0.94 0.48
C VAL A 77 -6.80 0.11 0.73
N LEU A 78 -6.69 -1.22 0.72
CA LEU A 78 -7.80 -2.12 1.04
C LEU A 78 -8.27 -1.94 2.50
N MET A 79 -7.35 -1.78 3.45
CA MET A 79 -7.67 -1.49 4.85
C MET A 79 -8.48 -0.19 4.96
N VAL A 80 -8.00 0.90 4.37
CA VAL A 80 -8.67 2.21 4.37
C VAL A 80 -10.04 2.12 3.69
N GLY A 81 -10.12 1.47 2.52
CA GLY A 81 -11.38 1.27 1.79
C GLY A 81 -12.42 0.43 2.55
N ARG A 82 -11.96 -0.42 3.49
CA ARG A 82 -12.81 -1.23 4.37
C ARG A 82 -13.04 -0.64 5.75
N GLY A 83 -12.41 0.49 6.07
CA GLY A 83 -12.50 1.14 7.38
C GLY A 83 -11.77 0.40 8.50
N LEU A 84 -10.72 -0.37 8.19
CA LEU A 84 -9.87 -1.02 9.19
C LEU A 84 -8.79 -0.07 9.68
N THR A 85 -8.49 -0.12 10.98
CA THR A 85 -7.36 0.58 11.59
C THR A 85 -6.10 -0.29 11.59
N LEU A 86 -4.94 0.31 11.86
CA LEU A 86 -3.72 -0.47 12.12
C LEU A 86 -3.86 -1.35 13.36
N GLU A 87 -4.56 -0.89 14.41
CA GLU A 87 -4.80 -1.67 15.62
C GLU A 87 -5.57 -2.96 15.34
N ASP A 88 -6.57 -2.90 14.44
CA ASP A 88 -7.33 -4.07 14.01
C ASP A 88 -6.46 -5.15 13.37
N VAL A 89 -5.36 -4.78 12.71
CA VAL A 89 -4.41 -5.72 12.09
C VAL A 89 -3.33 -6.13 13.08
N TYR A 90 -2.74 -5.16 13.79
CA TYR A 90 -1.61 -5.39 14.71
C TYR A 90 -1.96 -6.28 15.89
N ARG A 91 -3.22 -6.35 16.31
CA ARG A 91 -3.67 -7.31 17.34
C ARG A 91 -3.51 -8.79 16.94
N HIS A 92 -3.21 -9.06 15.67
CA HIS A 92 -3.01 -10.41 15.12
C HIS A 92 -1.53 -10.73 14.84
N LEU A 93 -0.62 -9.79 15.11
CA LEU A 93 0.83 -9.94 14.97
C LEU A 93 1.48 -10.20 16.33
#